data_AF-A0A2K8LTP9-F1
#
_entry.id   AF-A0A2K8LTP9-F1
#
_cell.length_a   1.000
_cell.length_b   1.000
_cell.length_c   1.000
_cell.angle_alpha   90.00
_cell.angle_beta   90.00
_cell.angle_gamma   90.00
#
_symmetry.space_group_name_H-M   'P 1'
#
loop_
_entity.id
_entity.type
_entity.pdbx_description
1 polymer ?
#
loop_
_entity_poly.entity_id
_entity_poly.type
_entity_poly.pdbx_seq_one_letter_code
_entity_poly.pdbx_strand_id
1 'polypeptide(L)'
;MSPSKRHALRLFAAAMTLSLGTFSLSSASAVPGEVTATADTPRMDAAAAGLKASYFVRNTVTRIAKLSSQLTTGEGRFDSTVDAVKETLSGSITLPPTVNAYFVAFRFMPVTGTVSLTSEGEQHGALLKNPGDAGVVASRLFPDGKKYLSVIVDLTLSLGLRLSDTKVDGKTLDLGPSCTTASPLTIKVKGLTGLQNTAPPTVLTSTFDIPPFSGCGVRENLDRLLTGLISGPGNEMSTTIAVRCISSCPEG
;
A
#
# COMPACT_ATOMS: atom_id res chain seq x y z
N MET A 1 -41.18 30.23 -35.93
CA MET A 1 -42.39 29.73 -36.63
C MET A 1 -42.52 28.26 -36.33
N SER A 2 -43.58 27.92 -35.58
CA SER A 2 -44.19 26.63 -35.20
C SER A 2 -43.39 25.36 -34.86
N PRO A 3 -43.92 24.53 -33.92
CA PRO A 3 -43.19 23.50 -33.19
C PRO A 3 -43.65 22.06 -33.51
N SER A 4 -42.89 21.04 -33.10
CA SER A 4 -43.31 19.64 -33.16
C SER A 4 -43.71 19.10 -31.79
N LYS A 5 -44.97 18.67 -31.72
CA LYS A 5 -45.69 18.10 -30.57
C LYS A 5 -45.40 16.60 -30.44
N ARG A 6 -45.26 16.09 -29.21
CA ARG A 6 -45.60 14.70 -28.82
C ARG A 6 -46.23 14.76 -27.42
N HIS A 7 -47.55 14.93 -27.34
CA HIS A 7 -48.56 13.87 -27.11
C HIS A 7 -48.33 13.07 -25.82
N ALA A 8 -49.01 13.55 -24.79
CA ALA A 8 -49.20 12.94 -23.49
C ALA A 8 -50.12 11.72 -23.61
N LEU A 9 -49.77 10.62 -22.95
CA LEU A 9 -50.66 9.50 -22.72
C LEU A 9 -51.11 9.55 -21.25
N ARG A 10 -52.36 9.97 -21.06
CA ARG A 10 -53.13 9.79 -19.81
C ARG A 10 -53.77 8.41 -19.86
N LEU A 11 -53.63 7.61 -18.81
CA LEU A 11 -54.56 6.50 -18.58
C LEU A 11 -54.82 6.28 -17.09
N PHE A 12 -56.07 6.63 -16.75
CA PHE A 12 -57.01 5.98 -15.83
C PHE A 12 -56.55 5.55 -14.43
N ALA A 13 -57.01 6.34 -13.47
CA ALA A 13 -57.31 5.90 -12.12
C ALA A 13 -58.58 5.01 -12.13
N ALA A 14 -58.51 3.86 -11.49
CA ALA A 14 -59.67 3.11 -11.03
C ALA A 14 -59.42 2.71 -9.58
N ALA A 15 -60.17 3.32 -8.67
CA ALA A 15 -60.29 2.92 -7.28
C ALA A 15 -61.17 1.67 -7.21
N MET A 16 -60.76 0.67 -6.45
CA MET A 16 -61.63 -0.44 -6.04
C MET A 16 -61.43 -0.73 -4.56
N THR A 17 -62.47 -0.42 -3.80
CA THR A 17 -62.62 -0.58 -2.35
C THR A 17 -63.04 -2.00 -1.97
N LEU A 18 -62.43 -2.47 -0.88
CA LEU A 18 -62.90 -3.40 0.17
C LEU A 18 -63.96 -4.47 -0.15
N SER A 19 -63.59 -5.73 0.11
CA SER A 19 -64.50 -6.70 0.73
C SER A 19 -63.78 -7.45 1.86
N LEU A 20 -64.38 -7.40 3.06
CA LEU A 20 -64.03 -8.25 4.19
C LEU A 20 -64.58 -9.67 3.94
N GLY A 21 -63.73 -10.67 4.08
CA GLY A 21 -64.12 -12.09 4.14
C GLY A 21 -63.58 -12.74 5.40
N THR A 22 -64.49 -13.15 6.28
CA THR A 22 -64.25 -13.83 7.56
C THR A 22 -64.02 -15.35 7.39
N PHE A 23 -63.00 -15.85 8.10
CA PHE A 23 -62.83 -17.16 8.75
C PHE A 23 -63.20 -18.48 8.03
N SER A 24 -62.21 -19.38 7.98
CA SER A 24 -62.38 -20.76 8.46
C SER A 24 -61.03 -21.33 8.90
N LEU A 25 -60.94 -21.72 10.18
CA LEU A 25 -59.86 -22.52 10.75
C LEU A 25 -60.00 -23.96 10.23
N SER A 26 -58.93 -24.53 9.69
CA SER A 26 -58.78 -25.99 9.61
C SER A 26 -57.51 -26.38 10.36
N SER A 27 -57.74 -27.10 11.45
CA SER A 27 -56.78 -27.78 12.29
C SER A 27 -56.12 -28.89 11.50
N ALA A 28 -54.83 -28.78 11.22
CA ALA A 28 -54.00 -29.91 10.84
C ALA A 28 -53.02 -30.19 11.98
N SER A 29 -53.18 -31.36 12.57
CA SER A 29 -52.41 -31.92 13.68
C SER A 29 -50.91 -31.88 13.43
N ALA A 30 -50.18 -31.32 14.39
CA ALA A 30 -48.75 -31.44 14.52
C ALA A 30 -48.33 -32.90 14.73
N VAL A 31 -47.36 -33.37 13.95
CA VAL A 31 -46.51 -34.51 14.29
C VAL A 31 -45.16 -33.91 14.74
N PRO A 32 -44.65 -34.22 15.94
CA PRO A 32 -43.39 -33.69 16.42
C PRO A 32 -42.24 -34.47 15.78
N GLY A 33 -41.78 -33.99 14.63
CA GLY A 33 -40.49 -34.36 14.07
C GLY A 33 -39.46 -33.34 14.53
N GLU A 34 -38.74 -33.68 15.59
CA GLU A 34 -37.56 -32.99 16.07
C GLU A 34 -36.51 -32.93 14.95
N VAL A 35 -36.41 -31.78 14.28
CA VAL A 35 -35.23 -31.41 13.51
C VAL A 35 -34.80 -30.05 14.03
N THR A 36 -33.93 -30.09 15.03
CA THR A 36 -33.00 -29.02 15.36
C THR A 36 -32.18 -28.71 14.12
N ALA A 37 -32.74 -27.89 13.22
CA ALA A 37 -31.96 -27.18 12.23
C ALA A 37 -31.22 -26.07 12.97
N THR A 38 -30.10 -26.42 13.61
CA THR A 38 -29.00 -25.49 13.79
C THR A 38 -28.59 -25.06 12.39
N ALA A 39 -29.17 -23.95 11.94
CA ALA A 39 -28.60 -23.16 10.88
C ALA A 39 -27.28 -22.58 11.42
N ASP A 40 -26.25 -23.42 11.47
CA ASP A 40 -24.86 -22.98 11.41
C ASP A 40 -24.69 -22.33 10.04
N THR A 41 -25.15 -21.08 9.97
CA THR A 41 -24.62 -20.12 9.03
C THR A 41 -23.12 -20.08 9.37
N PRO A 42 -22.20 -20.41 8.44
CA PRO A 42 -20.79 -20.22 8.69
C PRO A 42 -20.63 -18.75 9.05
N ARG A 43 -20.38 -18.51 10.33
CA ARG A 43 -20.19 -17.18 10.86
C ARG A 43 -19.04 -16.57 10.07
N MET A 44 -19.25 -15.37 9.56
CA MET A 44 -18.25 -14.54 8.90
C MET A 44 -17.12 -14.12 9.88
N ASP A 45 -16.64 -15.03 10.74
CA ASP A 45 -15.56 -14.78 11.70
C ASP A 45 -14.20 -14.62 11.01
N ALA A 46 -14.09 -15.06 9.75
CA ALA A 46 -12.94 -14.76 8.91
C ALA A 46 -12.88 -13.28 8.47
N ALA A 47 -13.96 -12.51 8.60
CA ALA A 47 -13.95 -11.07 8.31
C ALA A 47 -13.38 -10.24 9.46
N ALA A 48 -13.24 -10.80 10.67
CA ALA A 48 -12.69 -10.10 11.83
C ALA A 48 -11.16 -10.12 11.89
N ALA A 49 -10.54 -11.18 11.35
CA ALA A 49 -9.09 -11.28 11.18
C ALA A 49 -8.75 -10.82 9.76
N GLY A 50 -8.26 -9.60 9.60
CA GLY A 50 -7.98 -9.01 8.29
C GLY A 50 -7.19 -9.93 7.34
N LEU A 51 -7.37 -9.72 6.03
CA LEU A 51 -6.79 -10.53 4.97
C LEU A 51 -5.26 -10.37 4.94
N LYS A 52 -4.52 -11.45 5.15
CA LYS A 52 -3.06 -11.44 4.96
C LYS A 52 -2.71 -11.30 3.47
N ALA A 53 -1.81 -10.37 3.16
CA ALA A 53 -1.31 -10.12 1.82
C ALA A 53 0.17 -9.76 1.87
N SER A 54 0.99 -10.48 1.10
CA SER A 54 2.42 -10.21 0.95
C SER A 54 2.70 -9.79 -0.48
N TYR A 55 3.61 -8.83 -0.63
CA TYR A 55 4.01 -8.27 -1.92
C TYR A 55 5.52 -8.25 -2.05
N PHE A 56 6.00 -8.54 -3.24
CA PHE A 56 7.37 -8.21 -3.62
C PHE A 56 7.47 -6.71 -3.92
N VAL A 57 8.57 -6.12 -3.45
CA VAL A 57 8.96 -4.73 -3.75
C VAL A 57 10.20 -4.81 -4.65
N ARG A 58 10.04 -4.55 -5.95
CA ARG A 58 11.07 -4.82 -6.96
C ARG A 58 11.28 -3.61 -7.86
N ASN A 59 12.42 -3.60 -8.57
CA ASN A 59 12.77 -2.55 -9.52
C ASN A 59 12.69 -1.15 -8.89
N THR A 60 13.08 -1.04 -7.62
CA THR A 60 13.01 0.22 -6.87
C THR A 60 14.13 1.13 -7.32
N VAL A 61 13.77 2.25 -7.93
CA VAL A 61 14.69 3.31 -8.33
C VAL A 61 14.37 4.55 -7.52
N THR A 62 15.38 5.06 -6.82
CA THR A 62 15.29 6.25 -5.98
C THR A 62 16.20 7.34 -6.54
N ARG A 63 15.64 8.51 -6.85
CA ARG A 63 16.39 9.70 -7.23
C ARG A 63 16.62 10.58 -6.01
N ILE A 64 17.89 10.84 -5.70
CA ILE A 64 18.30 11.76 -4.64
C ILE A 64 18.47 13.14 -5.24
N ALA A 65 17.61 14.09 -4.83
CA ALA A 65 17.46 15.36 -5.52
C ALA A 65 18.75 16.18 -5.55
N LYS A 66 19.38 16.38 -4.39
CA LYS A 66 20.59 17.20 -4.25
C LYS A 66 21.80 16.62 -4.96
N LEU A 67 21.92 15.30 -4.98
CA LEU A 67 23.02 14.60 -5.65
C LEU A 67 22.78 14.42 -7.15
N SER A 68 21.55 14.64 -7.63
CA SER A 68 21.14 14.31 -9.00
C SER A 68 21.55 12.89 -9.41
N SER A 69 21.51 11.97 -8.44
CA SER A 69 21.98 10.59 -8.56
C SER A 69 20.80 9.63 -8.36
N GLN A 70 20.87 8.45 -8.97
CA GLN A 70 19.88 7.40 -8.82
C GLN A 70 20.48 6.20 -8.11
N LEU A 71 19.67 5.58 -7.26
CA LEU A 71 19.99 4.36 -6.52
C LEU A 71 18.98 3.29 -6.91
N THR A 72 19.47 2.10 -7.24
CA THR A 72 18.62 0.94 -7.47
C THR A 72 18.72 0.03 -6.25
N THR A 73 17.58 -0.26 -5.64
CA THR A 73 17.52 -1.19 -4.49
C THR A 73 17.14 -2.57 -5.00
N GLY A 74 17.72 -3.61 -4.40
CA GLY A 74 17.35 -4.99 -4.68
C GLY A 74 15.90 -5.29 -4.31
N GLU A 75 15.48 -6.52 -4.58
CA GLU A 75 14.15 -7.00 -4.23
C GLU A 75 13.94 -7.05 -2.72
N GLY A 76 12.90 -6.37 -2.26
CA GLY A 76 12.37 -6.42 -0.91
C GLY A 76 10.97 -7.04 -0.84
N ARG A 77 10.36 -6.91 0.34
CA ARG A 77 9.06 -7.49 0.66
C ARG A 77 8.24 -6.56 1.54
N PHE A 78 6.93 -6.54 1.31
CA PHE A 78 5.95 -5.93 2.20
C PHE A 78 4.90 -6.96 2.61
N ASP A 79 4.85 -7.29 3.90
CA ASP A 79 3.87 -8.22 4.47
C ASP A 79 2.82 -7.43 5.23
N SER A 80 1.56 -7.64 4.89
CA SER A 80 0.46 -6.81 5.38
C SER A 80 -0.78 -7.59 5.77
N THR A 81 -1.61 -6.93 6.55
CA THR A 81 -2.96 -7.32 6.90
C THR A 81 -3.90 -6.24 6.38
N VAL A 82 -4.84 -6.63 5.53
CA VAL A 82 -5.84 -5.75 4.90
C VAL A 82 -7.17 -5.95 5.60
N ASP A 83 -7.66 -4.93 6.30
CA ASP A 83 -8.96 -4.95 6.95
C ASP A 83 -9.94 -4.12 6.11
N ALA A 84 -10.71 -4.80 5.26
CA ALA A 84 -11.67 -4.15 4.38
C ALA A 84 -12.88 -3.58 5.13
N VAL A 85 -13.14 -4.01 6.37
CA VAL A 85 -14.25 -3.53 7.20
C VAL A 85 -13.84 -2.24 7.92
N LYS A 86 -12.62 -2.21 8.47
CA LYS A 86 -12.05 -1.00 9.08
C LYS A 86 -11.48 -0.02 8.05
N GLU A 87 -11.40 -0.43 6.79
CA GLU A 87 -10.79 0.32 5.69
C GLU A 87 -9.32 0.69 5.98
N THR A 88 -8.59 -0.20 6.65
CA THR A 88 -7.19 -0.01 7.04
C THR A 88 -6.29 -1.11 6.49
N LEU A 89 -5.01 -0.80 6.43
CA LEU A 89 -3.97 -1.79 6.26
C LEU A 89 -2.83 -1.55 7.25
N SER A 90 -2.22 -2.63 7.71
CA SER A 90 -0.99 -2.56 8.49
C SER A 90 0.01 -3.60 8.01
N GLY A 91 1.30 -3.37 8.21
CA GLY A 91 2.31 -4.32 7.75
C GLY A 91 3.74 -3.97 8.10
N SER A 92 4.65 -4.82 7.67
CA SER A 92 6.09 -4.63 7.81
C SER A 92 6.75 -4.67 6.44
N ILE A 93 7.78 -3.86 6.27
CA ILE A 93 8.57 -3.80 5.04
C ILE A 93 9.99 -4.25 5.32
N THR A 94 10.53 -5.10 4.47
CA THR A 94 11.92 -5.56 4.50
C THR A 94 12.57 -5.19 3.17
N LEU A 95 13.66 -4.43 3.22
CA LEU A 95 14.40 -4.01 2.04
C LEU A 95 15.85 -4.48 2.17
N PRO A 96 16.47 -5.01 1.09
CA PRO A 96 17.89 -5.32 1.12
C PRO A 96 18.71 -4.03 1.15
N PRO A 97 19.90 -4.04 1.78
CA PRO A 97 20.84 -2.93 1.64
C PRO A 97 21.26 -2.72 0.19
N THR A 98 21.38 -1.47 -0.23
CA THR A 98 21.97 -1.09 -1.52
C THR A 98 23.47 -0.97 -1.35
N VAL A 99 24.18 -2.06 -1.66
CA VAL A 99 25.65 -2.11 -1.66
C VAL A 99 26.22 -1.43 -2.90
N ASN A 100 27.38 -0.80 -2.77
CA ASN A 100 28.04 -0.04 -3.85
C ASN A 100 27.13 1.04 -4.46
N ALA A 101 26.26 1.66 -3.66
CA ALA A 101 25.52 2.85 -4.05
C ALA A 101 26.50 3.91 -4.56
N TYR A 102 26.35 4.37 -5.80
CA TYR A 102 27.24 5.33 -6.43
C TYR A 102 26.59 6.71 -6.51
N PHE A 103 27.32 7.74 -6.12
CA PHE A 103 26.89 9.13 -6.18
C PHE A 103 28.07 10.05 -6.49
N VAL A 104 27.76 11.23 -7.03
CA VAL A 104 28.76 12.24 -7.35
C VAL A 104 28.60 13.43 -6.40
N ALA A 105 29.41 13.47 -5.34
CA ALA A 105 29.47 14.60 -4.43
C ALA A 105 30.12 15.82 -5.13
N PHE A 106 29.60 17.01 -4.86
CA PHE A 106 30.07 18.27 -5.47
C PHE A 106 30.14 18.26 -7.02
N ARG A 107 29.46 17.32 -7.68
CA ARG A 107 29.43 17.12 -9.15
C ARG A 107 30.75 16.69 -9.81
N PHE A 108 31.80 16.42 -9.05
CA PHE A 108 33.07 15.92 -9.60
C PHE A 108 33.70 14.79 -8.78
N MET A 109 33.25 14.58 -7.54
CA MET A 109 33.89 13.65 -6.62
C MET A 109 33.08 12.35 -6.54
N PRO A 110 33.59 11.22 -7.07
CA PRO A 110 32.90 9.95 -6.99
C PRO A 110 32.90 9.44 -5.55
N VAL A 111 31.73 8.98 -5.10
CA VAL A 111 31.56 8.39 -3.79
C VAL A 111 30.76 7.10 -3.92
N THR A 112 31.19 6.07 -3.22
CA THR A 112 30.45 4.83 -3.07
C THR A 112 30.14 4.55 -1.61
N GLY A 113 29.09 3.76 -1.34
CA GLY A 113 28.79 3.31 0.02
C GLY A 113 27.70 2.25 0.06
N THR A 114 27.35 1.83 1.27
CA THR A 114 26.20 0.97 1.54
C THR A 114 25.08 1.83 2.14
N VAL A 115 23.90 1.80 1.51
CA VAL A 115 22.69 2.45 2.01
C VAL A 115 21.75 1.39 2.55
N SER A 116 21.34 1.52 3.81
CA SER A 116 20.38 0.61 4.44
C SER A 116 19.13 1.36 4.86
N LEU A 117 17.97 0.77 4.56
CA LEU A 117 16.66 1.24 5.00
C LEU A 117 16.05 0.21 5.95
N THR A 118 15.75 0.61 7.17
CA THR A 118 15.15 -0.25 8.20
C THR A 118 13.73 0.21 8.50
N SER A 119 12.79 -0.72 8.65
CA SER A 119 11.42 -0.37 9.06
C SER A 119 11.41 0.10 10.51
N GLU A 120 10.88 1.30 10.74
CA GLU A 120 10.68 1.86 12.08
C GLU A 120 9.26 1.54 12.54
N GLY A 121 9.10 0.39 13.19
CA GLY A 121 7.79 -0.10 13.66
C GLY A 121 6.90 -0.68 12.57
N GLU A 122 5.63 -0.89 12.94
CA GLU A 122 4.57 -1.33 12.02
C GLU A 122 4.10 -0.15 11.16
N GLN A 123 3.93 -0.40 9.87
CA GLN A 123 3.50 0.57 8.88
C GLN A 123 1.98 0.58 8.82
N HIS A 124 1.36 1.76 8.88
CA HIS A 124 -0.09 1.91 8.88
C HIS A 124 -0.56 2.76 7.69
N GLY A 125 -1.69 2.35 7.11
CA GLY A 125 -2.30 3.04 6.00
C GLY A 125 -3.81 2.87 5.96
N ALA A 126 -4.43 3.65 5.09
CA ALA A 126 -5.85 3.58 4.79
C ALA A 126 -6.08 2.88 3.44
N LEU A 127 -7.24 2.23 3.32
CA LEU A 127 -7.77 1.79 2.05
C LEU A 127 -8.69 2.87 1.52
N LEU A 128 -8.48 3.29 0.28
CA LEU A 128 -9.27 4.34 -0.33
C LEU A 128 -10.37 3.75 -1.20
N LYS A 129 -11.57 4.32 -1.05
CA LYS A 129 -12.70 4.06 -1.92
C LYS A 129 -12.64 4.98 -3.13
N ASN A 130 -12.67 4.41 -4.33
CA ASN A 130 -12.84 5.20 -5.54
C ASN A 130 -14.31 5.59 -5.76
N PRO A 131 -14.60 6.77 -6.33
CA PRO A 131 -15.96 7.11 -6.74
C PRO A 131 -16.56 6.05 -7.67
N GLY A 132 -17.76 5.58 -7.35
CA GLY A 132 -18.47 4.54 -8.11
C GLY A 132 -18.21 3.10 -7.65
N ASP A 133 -17.23 2.86 -6.78
CA ASP A 133 -17.04 1.53 -6.19
C ASP A 133 -18.04 1.26 -5.06
N ALA A 134 -18.43 0.01 -4.87
CA ALA A 134 -19.29 -0.40 -3.75
C ALA A 134 -18.56 -0.26 -2.38
N GLY A 135 -17.25 -0.50 -2.36
CA GLY A 135 -16.39 -0.39 -1.18
C GLY A 135 -14.92 -0.22 -1.54
N VAL A 136 -14.02 -0.32 -0.55
CA VAL A 136 -12.58 -0.18 -0.75
C VAL A 136 -11.97 -1.32 -1.58
N VAL A 137 -12.53 -2.53 -1.45
CA VAL A 137 -12.23 -3.68 -2.30
C VAL A 137 -13.14 -3.64 -3.53
N ALA A 138 -12.55 -3.59 -4.72
CA ALA A 138 -13.31 -3.60 -5.97
C ALA A 138 -12.53 -4.22 -7.13
N SER A 139 -13.25 -4.60 -8.18
CA SER A 139 -12.67 -5.06 -9.44
C SER A 139 -12.27 -3.87 -10.31
N ARG A 140 -10.97 -3.68 -10.55
CA ARG A 140 -10.43 -2.50 -11.29
C ARG A 140 -9.54 -2.94 -12.44
N LEU A 141 -9.43 -2.07 -13.45
CA LEU A 141 -8.61 -2.31 -14.65
C LEU A 141 -7.12 -2.19 -14.31
N PHE A 142 -6.32 -3.17 -14.74
CA PHE A 142 -4.86 -3.17 -14.61
C PHE A 142 -4.18 -2.89 -15.96
N PRO A 143 -2.85 -2.67 -15.99
CA PRO A 143 -2.12 -2.32 -17.22
C PRO A 143 -2.23 -3.31 -18.37
N ASP A 144 -2.60 -4.57 -18.09
CA ASP A 144 -2.82 -5.62 -19.10
C ASP A 144 -4.22 -5.56 -19.75
N GLY A 145 -5.05 -4.57 -19.40
CA GLY A 145 -6.39 -4.38 -19.94
C GLY A 145 -7.46 -5.28 -19.32
N LYS A 146 -7.14 -6.05 -18.26
CA LYS A 146 -8.11 -6.92 -17.57
C LYS A 146 -8.47 -6.36 -16.19
N LYS A 147 -9.60 -6.81 -15.64
CA LYS A 147 -10.04 -6.42 -14.30
C LYS A 147 -9.63 -7.44 -13.25
N TYR A 148 -9.09 -6.97 -12.14
CA TYR A 148 -8.67 -7.78 -11.00
C TYR A 148 -9.25 -7.23 -9.70
N LEU A 149 -9.49 -8.11 -8.73
CA LEU A 149 -9.83 -7.70 -7.37
C LEU A 149 -8.65 -6.92 -6.78
N SER A 150 -8.93 -5.74 -6.24
CA SER A 150 -7.89 -4.78 -5.89
C SER A 150 -8.31 -3.84 -4.77
N VAL A 151 -7.34 -3.14 -4.21
CA VAL A 151 -7.53 -2.00 -3.30
C VAL A 151 -6.67 -0.84 -3.75
N ILE A 152 -7.08 0.38 -3.38
CA ILE A 152 -6.21 1.54 -3.44
C ILE A 152 -5.67 1.77 -2.04
N VAL A 153 -4.35 1.77 -1.92
CA VAL A 153 -3.68 1.99 -0.64
C VAL A 153 -3.27 3.45 -0.53
N ASP A 154 -3.30 3.99 0.68
CA ASP A 154 -2.65 5.23 1.11
C ASP A 154 -1.85 4.90 2.37
N LEU A 155 -0.59 4.52 2.15
CA LEU A 155 0.32 3.97 3.16
C LEU A 155 1.41 4.99 3.46
N THR A 156 1.70 5.21 4.74
CA THR A 156 2.86 5.99 5.15
C THR A 156 3.91 5.04 5.70
N LEU A 157 5.06 4.98 5.02
CA LEU A 157 6.23 4.23 5.47
C LEU A 157 7.11 5.13 6.36
N SER A 158 7.51 4.62 7.52
CA SER A 158 8.50 5.21 8.42
C SER A 158 9.75 4.33 8.40
N LEU A 159 10.84 4.84 7.82
CA LEU A 159 12.08 4.08 7.65
C LEU A 159 13.25 4.80 8.31
N GLY A 160 14.19 4.06 8.91
CA GLY A 160 15.49 4.56 9.31
C GLY A 160 16.45 4.45 8.13
N LEU A 161 17.23 5.50 7.85
CA LEU A 161 18.28 5.46 6.83
C LEU A 161 19.64 5.45 7.52
N ARG A 162 20.48 4.48 7.13
CA ARG A 162 21.87 4.37 7.57
C ARG A 162 22.83 4.38 6.39
N LEU A 163 23.96 5.07 6.54
CA LEU A 163 25.10 5.03 5.62
C LEU A 163 26.27 4.30 6.25
N SER A 164 26.95 3.47 5.45
CA SER A 164 28.13 2.72 5.88
C SER A 164 29.04 2.42 4.69
N ASP A 165 30.20 1.79 4.97
CA ASP A 165 31.17 1.34 3.96
C ASP A 165 31.52 2.38 2.89
N THR A 166 31.60 3.65 3.31
CA THR A 166 31.71 4.77 2.38
C THR A 166 33.14 4.93 1.88
N LYS A 167 33.30 5.17 0.58
CA LYS A 167 34.57 5.49 -0.06
C LYS A 167 34.44 6.75 -0.88
N VAL A 168 35.37 7.67 -0.70
CA VAL A 168 35.51 8.89 -1.48
C VAL A 168 36.74 8.75 -2.34
N ASP A 169 36.57 8.80 -3.67
CA ASP A 169 37.68 8.60 -4.62
C ASP A 169 38.48 7.32 -4.33
N GLY A 170 37.76 6.23 -4.04
CA GLY A 170 38.32 4.92 -3.70
C GLY A 170 38.90 4.79 -2.28
N LYS A 171 39.09 5.90 -1.55
CA LYS A 171 39.61 5.88 -0.17
C LYS A 171 38.48 5.77 0.85
N THR A 172 38.64 4.91 1.84
CA THR A 172 37.65 4.72 2.90
C THR A 172 37.45 6.01 3.70
N LEU A 173 36.19 6.44 3.81
CA LEU A 173 35.73 7.46 4.75
C LEU A 173 34.97 6.75 5.86
N ASP A 174 35.56 6.70 7.05
CA ASP A 174 34.95 6.03 8.20
C ASP A 174 33.86 6.93 8.82
N LEU A 175 32.61 6.54 8.59
CA LEU A 175 31.42 7.21 9.13
C LEU A 175 31.06 6.71 10.54
N GLY A 176 31.75 5.71 11.07
CA GLY A 176 31.39 5.07 12.32
C GLY A 176 30.11 4.23 12.24
N PRO A 177 29.75 3.54 13.33
CA PRO A 177 28.62 2.60 13.34
C PRO A 177 27.25 3.30 13.32
N SER A 178 27.17 4.55 13.76
CA SER A 178 25.93 5.26 14.09
C SER A 178 25.51 6.32 13.07
N CYS A 179 26.09 6.32 11.86
CA CYS A 179 25.74 7.32 10.85
C CYS A 179 24.35 7.07 10.24
N THR A 180 23.34 7.71 10.82
CA THR A 180 21.93 7.56 10.43
C THR A 180 21.26 8.91 10.23
N THR A 181 20.04 8.92 9.68
CA THR A 181 19.17 10.10 9.81
C THR A 181 18.77 10.31 11.27
N ALA A 182 18.66 11.58 11.68
CA ALA A 182 18.29 11.99 13.04
C ALA A 182 16.83 11.70 13.38
N SER A 183 16.00 11.52 12.35
CA SER A 183 14.63 11.03 12.44
C SER A 183 14.36 10.03 11.31
N PRO A 184 13.31 9.20 11.43
CA PRO A 184 12.86 8.37 10.32
C PRO A 184 12.48 9.22 9.11
N LEU A 185 12.72 8.69 7.90
CA LEU A 185 12.17 9.23 6.67
C LEU A 185 10.75 8.71 6.47
N THR A 186 9.89 9.61 6.01
CA THR A 186 8.47 9.35 5.80
C THR A 186 8.17 9.29 4.31
N ILE A 187 7.76 8.12 3.81
CA ILE A 187 7.45 7.92 2.39
C ILE A 187 5.95 7.61 2.26
N LYS A 188 5.20 8.51 1.61
CA LYS A 188 3.77 8.30 1.35
C LYS A 188 3.58 7.56 0.05
N VAL A 189 3.09 6.34 0.13
CA VAL A 189 2.85 5.46 -1.00
C VAL A 189 1.35 5.37 -1.23
N LYS A 190 0.92 5.86 -2.39
CA LYS A 190 -0.48 5.78 -2.81
C LYS A 190 -0.58 5.08 -4.16
N GLY A 191 -1.50 4.14 -4.27
CA GLY A 191 -1.81 3.55 -5.57
C GLY A 191 -2.57 2.24 -5.51
N LEU A 192 -2.78 1.68 -6.69
CA LEU A 192 -3.55 0.46 -6.89
C LEU A 192 -2.66 -0.77 -6.66
N THR A 193 -3.18 -1.74 -5.91
CA THR A 193 -2.56 -3.06 -5.79
C THR A 193 -3.60 -4.17 -5.83
N GLY A 194 -3.20 -5.35 -6.32
CA GLY A 194 -4.07 -6.51 -6.46
C GLY A 194 -4.28 -7.26 -5.13
N LEU A 195 -5.47 -7.81 -4.94
CA LEU A 195 -5.82 -8.71 -3.84
C LEU A 195 -6.06 -10.16 -4.32
N GLN A 196 -5.38 -10.55 -5.40
CA GLN A 196 -5.41 -11.92 -5.92
C GLN A 196 -4.03 -12.29 -6.49
N ASN A 197 -3.64 -13.56 -6.34
CA ASN A 197 -2.32 -14.05 -6.77
C ASN A 197 -2.04 -13.89 -8.27
N THR A 198 -3.09 -13.73 -9.08
CA THR A 198 -2.99 -13.54 -10.54
C THR A 198 -2.95 -12.08 -10.96
N ALA A 199 -3.05 -11.12 -10.02
CA ALA A 199 -3.00 -9.71 -10.36
C ALA A 199 -1.60 -9.34 -10.90
N PRO A 200 -1.53 -8.59 -12.02
CA PRO A 200 -0.24 -8.19 -12.57
C PRO A 200 0.42 -7.14 -11.67
N PRO A 201 1.75 -6.99 -11.75
CA PRO A 201 2.47 -5.98 -10.98
C PRO A 201 2.01 -4.56 -11.31
N THR A 202 2.11 -3.65 -10.34
CA THR A 202 1.81 -2.22 -10.51
C THR A 202 3.02 -1.37 -10.14
N VAL A 203 3.19 -0.24 -10.85
CA VAL A 203 4.25 0.73 -10.52
C VAL A 203 3.66 1.78 -9.60
N LEU A 204 4.33 2.01 -8.46
CA LEU A 204 4.00 3.04 -7.49
C LEU A 204 5.11 4.09 -7.47
N THR A 205 4.72 5.35 -7.47
CA THR A 205 5.63 6.49 -7.39
C THR A 205 5.36 7.31 -6.14
N SER A 206 6.41 7.85 -5.54
CA SER A 206 6.31 8.68 -4.35
C SER A 206 7.37 9.79 -4.36
N THR A 207 7.08 10.87 -3.65
CA THR A 207 8.07 11.88 -3.28
C THR A 207 8.28 11.86 -1.77
N PHE A 208 9.51 12.10 -1.34
CA PHE A 208 9.85 12.10 0.07
C PHE A 208 11.04 13.01 0.38
N ASP A 209 11.19 13.32 1.66
CA ASP A 209 12.26 14.15 2.19
C ASP A 209 13.24 13.27 2.95
N ILE A 210 14.53 13.58 2.83
CA ILE A 210 15.57 12.93 3.63
C ILE A 210 15.87 13.84 4.83
N PRO A 211 15.65 13.39 6.08
CA PRO A 211 15.97 14.17 7.26
C PRO A 211 17.48 14.42 7.41
N PRO A 212 17.89 15.36 8.28
CA PRO A 212 19.30 15.55 8.63
C PRO A 212 19.96 14.26 9.11
N PHE A 213 21.26 14.14 8.88
CA PHE A 213 22.10 13.07 9.42
C PHE A 213 22.62 13.41 10.82
N SER A 214 22.89 12.37 11.60
CA SER A 214 23.48 12.44 12.93
C SER A 214 24.37 11.22 13.19
N GLY A 215 25.38 11.39 14.05
CA GLY A 215 26.25 10.29 14.48
C GLY A 215 27.24 9.85 13.40
N CYS A 216 27.56 10.71 12.45
CA CYS A 216 28.43 10.43 11.33
C CYS A 216 29.86 10.93 11.58
N GLY A 217 30.81 10.00 11.40
CA GLY A 217 32.25 10.23 11.52
C GLY A 217 32.81 9.70 12.84
N VAL A 218 34.10 9.32 12.82
CA VAL A 218 34.82 8.80 13.99
C VAL A 218 35.78 9.83 14.57
N ARG A 219 36.59 10.48 13.72
CA ARG A 219 37.58 11.50 14.15
C ARG A 219 37.04 12.92 14.09
N GLU A 220 36.07 13.16 13.23
CA GLU A 220 35.48 14.45 12.95
C GLU A 220 33.96 14.28 12.82
N ASN A 221 33.21 15.34 13.12
CA ASN A 221 31.76 15.34 12.93
C ASN A 221 31.43 15.63 11.47
N LEU A 222 30.83 14.65 10.78
CA LEU A 222 30.43 14.72 9.38
C LEU A 222 28.93 14.97 9.18
N ASP A 223 28.16 15.15 10.26
CA ASP A 223 26.70 15.30 10.24
C ASP A 223 26.26 16.43 9.31
N ARG A 224 26.89 17.60 9.45
CA ARG A 224 26.57 18.79 8.63
C ARG A 224 26.95 18.60 7.17
N LEU A 225 28.05 17.92 6.89
CA LEU A 225 28.49 17.65 5.52
C LEU A 225 27.47 16.74 4.82
N LEU A 226 27.13 15.61 5.43
CA LEU A 226 26.17 14.66 4.87
C LEU A 226 24.76 15.25 4.77
N THR A 227 24.34 16.00 5.79
CA THR A 227 23.08 16.75 5.75
C THR A 227 23.06 17.76 4.60
N GLY A 228 24.15 18.49 4.39
CA GLY A 228 24.27 19.45 3.30
C GLY A 228 24.15 18.80 1.92
N LEU A 229 24.80 17.66 1.75
CA LEU A 229 24.90 16.93 0.47
C LEU A 229 23.65 16.11 0.12
N ILE A 230 23.02 15.48 1.10
CA ILE A 230 22.02 14.42 0.87
C ILE A 230 20.63 14.86 1.33
N SER A 231 20.51 15.41 2.53
CA SER A 231 19.22 15.71 3.16
C SER A 231 18.46 16.83 2.48
N GLY A 232 17.13 16.75 2.47
CA GLY A 232 16.26 17.76 1.89
C GLY A 232 15.10 17.15 1.11
N PRO A 233 14.22 18.02 0.57
CA PRO A 233 13.00 17.59 -0.09
C PRO A 233 13.19 17.21 -1.55
N GLY A 234 12.13 16.65 -2.13
CA GLY A 234 12.02 16.43 -3.58
C GLY A 234 12.75 15.18 -4.10
N ASN A 235 13.06 14.24 -3.21
CA ASN A 235 13.53 12.92 -3.62
C ASN A 235 12.34 12.15 -4.20
N GLU A 236 12.61 11.33 -5.20
CA GLU A 236 11.58 10.57 -5.91
C GLU A 236 11.89 9.08 -5.78
N MET A 237 10.86 8.27 -5.63
CA MET A 237 10.96 6.82 -5.64
C MET A 237 9.94 6.27 -6.65
N SER A 238 10.38 5.32 -7.46
CA SER A 238 9.52 4.47 -8.28
C SER A 238 9.80 3.02 -7.92
N THR A 239 8.75 2.25 -7.66
CA THR A 239 8.87 0.82 -7.30
C THR A 239 7.79 0.02 -7.99
N THR A 240 8.10 -1.22 -8.37
CA THR A 240 7.12 -2.20 -8.81
C THR A 240 6.67 -3.03 -7.61
N ILE A 241 5.37 -3.12 -7.41
CA ILE A 241 4.74 -3.98 -6.41
C ILE A 241 4.10 -5.16 -7.13
N ALA A 242 4.40 -6.38 -6.70
CA ALA A 242 3.82 -7.60 -7.25
C ALA A 242 3.26 -8.47 -6.12
N VAL A 243 2.09 -9.08 -6.32
CA VAL A 243 1.51 -9.99 -5.33
C VAL A 243 2.44 -11.20 -5.16
N ARG A 244 2.87 -11.46 -3.93
CA ARG A 244 3.59 -12.69 -3.55
C ARG A 244 2.60 -13.78 -3.12
N CYS A 245 1.66 -13.43 -2.25
CA CYS A 245 0.59 -14.31 -1.78
C CYS A 245 -0.55 -13.50 -1.16
N ILE A 246 -1.74 -14.11 -1.15
CA ILE A 246 -2.95 -13.64 -0.49
C ILE A 246 -3.50 -14.80 0.34
N SER A 247 -4.00 -14.49 1.54
CA SER A 247 -4.58 -15.38 2.58
C SER A 247 -3.68 -16.51 3.11
N SER A 248 -2.98 -17.26 2.26
CA SER A 248 -2.06 -18.33 2.63
C SER A 248 -0.61 -17.91 2.38
N CYS A 249 -0.10 -17.00 3.19
CA CYS A 249 1.26 -16.49 3.05
C CYS A 249 2.25 -17.29 3.89
N PRO A 250 3.25 -17.95 3.27
CA PRO A 250 4.29 -18.61 4.04
C PRO A 250 5.16 -17.57 4.75
N GLU A 251 5.42 -17.82 6.02
CA GLU A 251 6.45 -17.14 6.79
C GLU A 251 7.82 -17.47 6.19
N GLY A 252 8.69 -16.47 6.04
CA GLY A 252 10.03 -16.63 5.45
C GLY A 252 10.49 -15.32 4.89
#